data_AF-A0A1U8N559-F1
#
_entry.id   AF-A0A1U8N559-F1
#
_cell.length_a   1.000
_cell.length_b   1.000
_cell.length_c   1.000
_cell.angle_alpha   90.00
_cell.angle_beta   90.00
_cell.angle_gamma   90.00
#
_symmetry.space_group_name_H-M   'P 1'
#
loop_
_entity.id
_entity.type
_entity.pdbx_description
1 polymer ?
#
loop_
_entity_poly.entity_id
_entity_poly.type
_entity_poly.pdbx_seq_one_letter_code
_entity_poly.pdbx_strand_id
1 'polypeptide(L)'
;MAFTVTMLSWGIIEFHDEIAIAGELEHALEAIKWGTDYFIKAHTSPNVLWAEVGDGDTDHYCWQRPEDMTTSRQAYKIDQSNPGSDLAGETAAAMAAASIVFKKTNPHYSLLLLHHAQELFEFGDKYRRKYDGSVAVVKNYYASVSGYMDELLWAALWLYEATDKEEYLKYVVNNADAFGGIGWAITEFSWDVKYAGVQIMASKLLEKEKHKQHAHILKQYRSKAEYYLCSCLNKNNDTTTNIDRTPGGLLYIRQWNNMQYVTTAAFLLTIYSEFLQDSNQNLHCPAGTVDHEEILSFAKSQ
;
A
#
# COMPACT_ATOMS: atom_id res chain seq x y z
N MET A 1 -4.15 -9.91 2.45
CA MET A 1 -5.32 -9.76 1.56
C MET A 1 -5.61 -8.28 1.24
N ALA A 2 -5.84 -7.41 2.24
CA ALA A 2 -6.14 -6.00 2.00
C ALA A 2 -5.07 -5.29 1.15
N PHE A 3 -3.79 -5.43 1.49
CA PHE A 3 -2.67 -4.91 0.69
C PHE A 3 -2.73 -5.33 -0.80
N THR A 4 -3.04 -6.59 -1.08
CA THR A 4 -3.19 -7.09 -2.46
C THR A 4 -4.31 -6.35 -3.20
N VAL A 5 -5.46 -6.13 -2.55
CA VAL A 5 -6.58 -5.41 -3.16
C VAL A 5 -6.24 -3.93 -3.38
N THR A 6 -5.52 -3.31 -2.46
CA THR A 6 -4.99 -1.94 -2.64
C THR A 6 -4.06 -1.89 -3.84
N MET A 7 -3.12 -2.83 -3.98
CA MET A 7 -2.16 -2.87 -5.09
C MET A 7 -2.81 -3.17 -6.44
N LEU A 8 -3.77 -4.09 -6.51
CA LEU A 8 -4.55 -4.34 -7.73
C LEU A 8 -5.33 -3.09 -8.15
N SER A 9 -5.95 -2.42 -7.16
CA SER A 9 -6.68 -1.17 -7.42
C SER A 9 -5.75 -0.06 -7.89
N TRP A 10 -4.59 0.11 -7.26
CA TRP A 10 -3.57 1.08 -7.68
C TRP A 10 -3.08 0.80 -9.10
N GLY A 11 -2.83 -0.47 -9.44
CA GLY A 11 -2.45 -0.87 -10.79
C GLY A 11 -3.49 -0.46 -11.85
N ILE A 12 -4.78 -0.67 -11.60
CA ILE A 12 -5.84 -0.21 -12.52
C ILE A 12 -5.90 1.33 -12.56
N ILE A 13 -5.66 2.02 -11.45
CA ILE A 13 -5.71 3.49 -11.40
C ILE A 13 -4.61 4.11 -12.27
N GLU A 14 -3.41 3.56 -12.26
CA GLU A 14 -2.27 4.09 -13.03
C GLU A 14 -2.26 3.55 -14.47
N PHE A 15 -2.54 2.26 -14.68
CA PHE A 15 -2.34 1.56 -15.96
C PHE A 15 -3.63 1.00 -16.56
N HIS A 16 -4.74 1.73 -16.42
CA HIS A 16 -6.07 1.29 -16.87
C HIS A 16 -6.07 0.84 -18.34
N ASP A 17 -5.50 1.66 -19.23
CA ASP A 17 -5.58 1.47 -20.67
C ASP A 17 -4.68 0.32 -21.14
N GLU A 18 -3.51 0.17 -20.55
CA GLU A 18 -2.59 -0.95 -20.78
C GLU A 18 -3.22 -2.28 -20.39
N ILE A 19 -3.86 -2.34 -19.21
CA ILE A 19 -4.57 -3.53 -18.72
C ILE A 19 -5.77 -3.85 -19.62
N ALA A 20 -6.49 -2.83 -20.10
CA ALA A 20 -7.61 -3.00 -21.03
C ALA A 20 -7.14 -3.54 -22.40
N ILE A 21 -6.06 -3.00 -22.94
CA ILE A 21 -5.45 -3.46 -24.21
C ILE A 21 -4.96 -4.90 -24.09
N ALA A 22 -4.45 -5.30 -22.92
CA ALA A 22 -4.07 -6.68 -22.64
C ALA A 22 -5.27 -7.64 -22.51
N GLY A 23 -6.51 -7.13 -22.42
CA GLY A 23 -7.72 -7.93 -22.27
C GLY A 23 -7.99 -8.40 -20.84
N GLU A 24 -7.29 -7.84 -19.84
CA GLU A 24 -7.32 -8.32 -18.45
C GLU A 24 -8.11 -7.41 -17.49
N LEU A 25 -8.66 -6.30 -17.99
CA LEU A 25 -9.38 -5.33 -17.15
C LEU A 25 -10.58 -5.96 -16.43
N GLU A 26 -11.38 -6.78 -17.13
CA GLU A 26 -12.56 -7.41 -16.53
C GLU A 26 -12.17 -8.39 -15.41
N HIS A 27 -11.15 -9.22 -15.62
CA HIS A 27 -10.65 -10.13 -14.58
C HIS A 27 -10.07 -9.37 -13.39
N ALA A 28 -9.34 -8.28 -13.63
CA ALA A 28 -8.79 -7.45 -12.57
C ALA A 28 -9.90 -6.79 -11.73
N LEU A 29 -10.97 -6.29 -12.38
CA LEU A 29 -12.16 -5.77 -11.70
C LEU A 29 -12.87 -6.85 -10.90
N GLU A 30 -13.04 -8.05 -11.45
CA GLU A 30 -13.65 -9.18 -10.73
C GLU A 30 -12.83 -9.57 -9.48
N ALA A 31 -11.50 -9.65 -9.61
CA ALA A 31 -10.61 -9.97 -8.49
C ALA A 31 -10.68 -8.92 -7.37
N ILE A 32 -10.65 -7.63 -7.71
CA ILE A 32 -10.82 -6.54 -6.73
C ILE A 32 -12.19 -6.66 -6.07
N LYS A 33 -13.26 -6.84 -6.86
CA LYS A 33 -14.62 -6.95 -6.35
C LYS A 33 -14.77 -8.14 -5.39
N TRP A 34 -14.15 -9.28 -5.70
CA TRP A 34 -14.17 -10.45 -4.82
C TRP A 34 -13.57 -10.13 -3.45
N GLY A 35 -12.42 -9.47 -3.42
CA GLY A 35 -11.77 -9.03 -2.19
C GLY A 35 -12.60 -8.01 -1.42
N THR A 36 -13.17 -7.01 -2.10
CA THR A 36 -13.98 -5.98 -1.44
C THR A 36 -15.35 -6.46 -0.99
N ASP A 37 -15.98 -7.42 -1.69
CA ASP A 37 -17.19 -8.10 -1.23
C ASP A 37 -16.94 -8.86 0.08
N TYR A 38 -15.76 -9.47 0.22
CA TYR A 38 -15.34 -10.07 1.48
C TYR A 38 -15.15 -9.01 2.58
N PHE A 39 -14.49 -7.88 2.29
CA PHE A 39 -14.31 -6.80 3.29
C PHE A 39 -15.62 -6.17 3.76
N ILE A 40 -16.60 -5.99 2.86
CA ILE A 40 -17.95 -5.53 3.23
C ILE A 40 -18.59 -6.51 4.23
N LYS A 41 -18.46 -7.82 4.01
CA LYS A 41 -18.97 -8.84 4.95
C LYS A 41 -18.17 -8.88 6.26
N ALA A 42 -16.86 -8.63 6.20
CA ALA A 42 -15.97 -8.63 7.36
C ALA A 42 -16.13 -7.36 8.22
N HIS A 43 -16.56 -6.23 7.66
CA HIS A 43 -16.84 -5.01 8.40
C HIS A 43 -18.32 -4.98 8.81
N THR A 44 -18.63 -5.59 9.96
CA THR A 44 -20.02 -5.85 10.39
C THR A 44 -20.65 -4.72 11.20
N SER A 45 -19.85 -3.78 11.69
CA SER A 45 -20.27 -2.55 12.36
C SER A 45 -19.11 -1.56 12.38
N PRO A 46 -19.32 -0.25 12.63
CA PRO A 46 -18.31 0.78 12.41
C PRO A 46 -16.96 0.58 13.13
N ASN A 47 -16.93 -0.20 14.23
CA ASN A 47 -15.70 -0.50 14.97
C ASN A 47 -15.48 -2.02 15.12
N VAL A 48 -15.92 -2.82 14.15
CA VAL A 48 -15.70 -4.28 14.14
C VAL A 48 -15.30 -4.74 12.74
N LEU A 49 -14.08 -5.27 12.64
CA LEU A 49 -13.53 -5.88 11.42
C LEU A 49 -13.09 -7.32 11.72
N TRP A 50 -13.62 -8.29 10.97
CA TRP A 50 -13.14 -9.67 10.99
C TRP A 50 -11.79 -9.76 10.28
N ALA A 51 -10.76 -10.15 11.03
CA ALA A 51 -9.36 -10.09 10.66
C ALA A 51 -8.86 -11.37 9.98
N GLU A 52 -9.32 -12.51 10.47
CA GLU A 52 -8.86 -13.83 10.03
C GLU A 52 -9.99 -14.86 10.17
N VAL A 53 -10.01 -15.85 9.27
CA VAL A 53 -10.93 -17.00 9.32
C VAL A 53 -10.13 -18.28 9.08
N GLY A 54 -9.87 -19.00 10.17
CA GLY A 54 -8.94 -20.11 10.21
C GLY A 54 -7.94 -19.94 11.35
N ASP A 55 -7.33 -21.04 11.75
CA ASP A 55 -6.20 -21.07 12.66
C ASP A 55 -5.02 -21.72 11.92
N GLY A 56 -3.91 -21.00 11.82
CA GLY A 56 -2.79 -21.41 10.98
C GLY A 56 -2.16 -22.76 11.39
N ASP A 57 -2.15 -23.09 12.68
CA ASP A 57 -1.60 -24.37 13.15
C ASP A 57 -2.45 -25.53 12.65
N THR A 58 -3.77 -25.44 12.79
CA THR A 58 -4.68 -26.50 12.33
C THR A 58 -4.81 -26.55 10.81
N ASP A 59 -4.77 -25.40 10.13
CA ASP A 59 -4.81 -25.32 8.66
C ASP A 59 -3.56 -25.96 8.03
N HIS A 60 -2.36 -25.58 8.50
CA HIS A 60 -1.10 -26.08 7.96
C HIS A 60 -0.77 -27.52 8.35
N TYR A 61 -1.44 -28.08 9.36
CA TYR A 61 -1.26 -29.48 9.74
C TYR A 61 -1.78 -30.46 8.68
N CYS A 62 -2.71 -30.04 7.82
CA CYS A 62 -3.37 -30.92 6.86
C CYS A 62 -3.12 -30.50 5.41
N TRP A 63 -2.54 -31.40 4.61
CA TRP A 63 -2.40 -31.20 3.16
C TRP A 63 -3.60 -31.81 2.42
N GLN A 64 -4.59 -30.99 2.09
CA GLN A 64 -5.82 -31.41 1.42
C GLN A 64 -6.37 -30.34 0.47
N ARG A 65 -7.36 -30.70 -0.34
CA ARG A 65 -8.08 -29.73 -1.16
C ARG A 65 -8.92 -28.80 -0.27
N PRO A 66 -9.00 -27.49 -0.56
CA PRO A 66 -9.81 -26.56 0.24
C PRO A 66 -11.29 -26.96 0.30
N GLU A 67 -11.82 -27.62 -0.75
CA GLU A 67 -13.20 -28.10 -0.81
C GLU A 67 -13.50 -29.25 0.18
N ASP A 68 -12.47 -29.98 0.62
CA ASP A 68 -12.60 -31.13 1.52
C ASP A 68 -12.25 -30.79 2.99
N MET A 69 -11.95 -29.52 3.30
CA MET A 69 -11.47 -29.13 4.61
C MET A 69 -12.48 -29.37 5.73
N THR A 70 -12.04 -30.06 6.78
CA THR A 70 -12.83 -30.28 8.02
C THR A 70 -12.19 -29.63 9.25
N THR A 71 -11.06 -28.94 9.10
CA THR A 71 -10.40 -28.21 10.20
C THR A 71 -11.24 -27.02 10.64
N SER A 72 -11.07 -26.59 11.90
CA SER A 72 -11.81 -25.44 12.43
C SER A 72 -11.49 -24.18 11.63
N ARG A 73 -12.53 -23.48 11.18
CA ARG A 73 -12.42 -22.17 10.53
C ARG A 73 -12.87 -21.05 11.47
N GLN A 74 -12.35 -21.07 12.69
CA GLN A 74 -12.68 -20.07 13.69
C GLN A 74 -12.35 -18.67 13.15
N ALA A 75 -13.29 -17.75 13.28
CA ALA A 75 -13.10 -16.37 12.87
C ALA A 75 -12.62 -15.52 14.04
N TYR A 76 -11.70 -14.61 13.75
CA TYR A 76 -11.12 -13.66 14.69
C TYR A 76 -11.39 -12.24 14.20
N LYS A 77 -11.57 -11.31 15.13
CA LYS A 77 -11.91 -9.91 14.83
C LYS A 77 -11.06 -8.96 15.65
N ILE A 78 -10.95 -7.75 15.13
CA ILE A 78 -10.55 -6.58 15.90
C ILE A 78 -11.78 -5.73 16.21
N ASP A 79 -11.78 -5.13 17.40
CA ASP A 79 -12.82 -4.22 17.87
C ASP A 79 -12.26 -3.18 18.85
N GLN A 80 -13.12 -2.36 19.46
CA GLN A 80 -12.67 -1.31 20.39
C GLN A 80 -11.89 -1.85 21.60
N SER A 81 -12.15 -3.09 22.03
CA SER A 81 -11.45 -3.72 23.16
C SER A 81 -10.19 -4.44 22.72
N ASN A 82 -10.17 -4.94 21.48
CA ASN A 82 -9.04 -5.63 20.86
C ASN A 82 -8.71 -4.97 19.50
N PRO A 83 -8.13 -3.75 19.49
CA PRO A 83 -7.95 -2.98 18.26
C PRO A 83 -6.83 -3.47 17.34
N GLY A 84 -6.82 -2.99 16.09
CA GLY A 84 -5.80 -3.29 15.08
C GLY A 84 -5.77 -2.25 13.96
N SER A 85 -5.02 -1.18 14.17
CA SER A 85 -4.96 0.00 13.31
C SER A 85 -4.27 -0.23 11.97
N ASP A 86 -3.27 -1.09 11.95
CA ASP A 86 -2.59 -1.56 10.74
C ASP A 86 -3.58 -2.28 9.81
N LEU A 87 -4.26 -3.30 10.33
CA LEU A 87 -5.26 -4.04 9.56
C LEU A 87 -6.44 -3.17 9.14
N ALA A 88 -6.97 -2.35 10.05
CA ALA A 88 -8.07 -1.44 9.75
C ALA A 88 -7.66 -0.39 8.70
N GLY A 89 -6.46 0.19 8.84
CA GLY A 89 -5.88 1.15 7.90
C GLY A 89 -5.66 0.55 6.52
N GLU A 90 -5.04 -0.63 6.42
CA GLU A 90 -4.84 -1.27 5.12
C GLU A 90 -6.17 -1.68 4.46
N THR A 91 -7.16 -2.11 5.23
CA THR A 91 -8.50 -2.41 4.69
C THR A 91 -9.22 -1.14 4.23
N ALA A 92 -9.07 -0.03 4.96
CA ALA A 92 -9.58 1.27 4.54
C ALA A 92 -8.91 1.74 3.23
N ALA A 93 -7.59 1.61 3.12
CA ALA A 93 -6.85 1.91 1.90
C ALA A 93 -7.35 1.09 0.71
N ALA A 94 -7.52 -0.24 0.89
CA ALA A 94 -8.03 -1.14 -0.14
C ALA A 94 -9.42 -0.71 -0.64
N MET A 95 -10.34 -0.40 0.27
CA MET A 95 -11.70 -0.01 -0.08
C MET A 95 -11.77 1.39 -0.71
N ALA A 96 -10.94 2.33 -0.24
CA ALA A 96 -10.83 3.66 -0.84
C ALA A 96 -10.25 3.59 -2.27
N ALA A 97 -9.15 2.87 -2.47
CA ALA A 97 -8.56 2.67 -3.81
C ALA A 97 -9.55 1.98 -4.76
N ALA A 98 -10.20 0.90 -4.31
CA ALA A 98 -11.22 0.21 -5.10
C ALA A 98 -12.43 1.09 -5.41
N SER A 99 -12.82 2.02 -4.52
CA SER A 99 -13.90 2.97 -4.81
C SER A 99 -13.59 3.87 -6.01
N ILE A 100 -12.32 4.23 -6.24
CA ILE A 100 -11.88 5.01 -7.40
C ILE A 100 -12.07 4.18 -8.67
N VAL A 101 -11.62 2.93 -8.64
CA VAL A 101 -11.73 1.97 -9.76
C VAL A 101 -13.19 1.79 -10.19
N PHE A 102 -14.11 1.58 -9.24
CA PHE A 102 -15.53 1.36 -9.56
C PHE A 102 -16.34 2.65 -9.76
N LYS A 103 -15.74 3.84 -9.62
CA LYS A 103 -16.48 5.12 -9.61
C LYS A 103 -17.33 5.34 -10.86
N LYS A 104 -16.83 4.95 -12.03
CA LYS A 104 -17.53 5.12 -13.32
C LYS A 104 -18.45 3.93 -13.65
N THR A 105 -18.01 2.72 -13.38
CA THR A 105 -18.69 1.48 -13.80
C THR A 105 -19.77 1.02 -12.82
N ASN A 106 -19.60 1.30 -11.52
CA ASN A 106 -20.57 0.98 -10.48
C ASN A 106 -20.57 2.04 -9.35
N PRO A 107 -21.17 3.22 -9.59
CA PRO A 107 -21.14 4.34 -8.63
C PRO A 107 -21.75 4.00 -7.27
N HIS A 108 -22.79 3.16 -7.22
CA HIS A 108 -23.41 2.76 -5.96
C HIS A 108 -22.44 1.90 -5.12
N TYR A 109 -21.78 0.92 -5.74
CA TYR A 109 -20.77 0.11 -5.07
C TYR A 109 -19.56 0.96 -4.65
N SER A 110 -19.10 1.88 -5.50
CA SER A 110 -18.05 2.85 -5.16
C SER A 110 -18.37 3.63 -3.87
N LEU A 111 -19.59 4.17 -3.75
CA LEU A 111 -20.01 4.88 -2.54
C LEU A 111 -20.09 3.97 -1.31
N LEU A 112 -20.54 2.72 -1.48
CA LEU A 112 -20.56 1.73 -0.40
C LEU A 112 -19.14 1.43 0.09
N LEU A 113 -18.19 1.19 -0.82
CA LEU A 113 -16.80 0.96 -0.47
C LEU A 113 -16.19 2.14 0.27
N LEU A 114 -16.45 3.35 -0.20
CA LEU A 114 -15.96 4.56 0.42
C LEU A 114 -16.51 4.75 1.84
N HIS A 115 -17.80 4.44 2.06
CA HIS A 115 -18.39 4.49 3.41
C HIS A 115 -17.65 3.57 4.39
N HIS A 116 -17.46 2.31 4.02
CA HIS A 116 -16.69 1.36 4.84
C HIS A 116 -15.24 1.82 5.06
N ALA A 117 -14.59 2.37 4.03
CA ALA A 117 -13.22 2.87 4.15
C ALA A 117 -13.10 4.00 5.19
N GLN A 118 -14.07 4.93 5.21
CA GLN A 118 -14.10 6.05 6.16
C GLN A 118 -14.30 5.58 7.60
N GLU A 119 -15.24 4.65 7.82
CA GLU A 119 -15.49 4.07 9.15
C GLU A 119 -14.28 3.28 9.66
N LEU A 120 -13.66 2.44 8.81
CA LEU A 120 -12.48 1.66 9.17
C LEU A 120 -11.26 2.55 9.48
N PHE A 121 -11.08 3.64 8.72
CA PHE A 121 -10.03 4.61 9.02
C PHE A 121 -10.27 5.31 10.36
N GLU A 122 -11.50 5.77 10.63
CA GLU A 122 -11.84 6.37 11.92
C GLU A 122 -11.62 5.38 13.08
N PHE A 123 -12.05 4.13 12.92
CA PHE A 123 -11.84 3.07 13.90
C PHE A 123 -10.34 2.83 14.17
N GLY A 124 -9.56 2.65 13.11
CA GLY A 124 -8.13 2.39 13.19
C GLY A 124 -7.34 3.55 13.81
N ASP A 125 -7.70 4.80 13.47
CA ASP A 125 -7.04 5.98 14.02
C ASP A 125 -7.41 6.25 15.48
N LYS A 126 -8.67 6.00 15.87
CA LYS A 126 -9.18 6.27 17.21
C LYS A 126 -8.69 5.27 18.26
N TYR A 127 -8.61 3.98 17.90
CA TYR A 127 -8.20 2.91 18.81
C TYR A 127 -6.85 2.34 18.36
N ARG A 128 -5.77 3.06 18.67
CA ARG A 128 -4.44 2.76 18.12
C ARG A 128 -3.76 1.54 18.74
N ARG A 129 -3.54 0.48 17.95
CA ARG A 129 -2.76 -0.71 18.33
C ARG A 129 -2.39 -1.55 17.12
N LYS A 130 -1.33 -2.35 17.21
CA LYS A 130 -1.03 -3.40 16.24
C LYS A 130 -2.07 -4.53 16.33
N TYR A 131 -2.60 -5.01 15.20
CA TYR A 131 -3.66 -6.02 15.20
C TYR A 131 -3.19 -7.38 15.75
N ASP A 132 -1.92 -7.71 15.56
CA ASP A 132 -1.33 -8.97 16.02
C ASP A 132 -1.24 -9.04 17.56
N GLY A 133 -1.29 -7.88 18.23
CA GLY A 133 -1.49 -7.79 19.68
C GLY A 133 -2.89 -8.16 20.15
N SER A 134 -3.87 -8.15 19.26
CA SER A 134 -5.29 -8.43 19.50
C SER A 134 -5.71 -9.79 18.96
N VAL A 135 -5.18 -10.20 17.80
CA VAL A 135 -5.41 -11.50 17.17
C VAL A 135 -4.11 -12.29 17.21
N ALA A 136 -3.80 -12.91 18.36
CA ALA A 136 -2.48 -13.48 18.59
C ALA A 136 -2.09 -14.63 17.65
N VAL A 137 -3.08 -15.32 17.05
CA VAL A 137 -2.86 -16.44 16.12
C VAL A 137 -2.12 -16.04 14.84
N VAL A 138 -2.16 -14.75 14.46
CA VAL A 138 -1.50 -14.24 13.24
C VAL A 138 0.01 -14.06 13.40
N LYS A 139 0.52 -14.00 14.63
CA LYS A 139 1.88 -13.51 14.94
C LYS A 139 2.99 -14.33 14.28
N ASN A 140 2.75 -15.61 14.06
CA ASN A 140 3.75 -16.50 13.43
C ASN A 140 3.70 -16.46 11.90
N TYR A 141 2.76 -15.71 11.31
CA TYR A 141 2.52 -15.67 9.87
C TYR A 141 2.65 -14.25 9.30
N TYR A 142 1.82 -13.32 9.79
CA TYR A 142 1.74 -11.95 9.30
C TYR A 142 1.79 -10.95 10.48
N ALA A 143 2.80 -11.06 11.34
CA ALA A 143 3.01 -10.09 12.42
C ALA A 143 3.16 -8.66 11.89
N SER A 144 2.67 -7.69 12.66
CA SER A 144 2.84 -6.26 12.37
C SER A 144 4.21 -5.81 12.89
N VAL A 145 5.21 -5.85 12.01
CA VAL A 145 6.59 -5.54 12.42
C VAL A 145 6.81 -4.03 12.37
N SER A 146 6.46 -3.39 11.26
CA SER A 146 6.52 -1.93 11.04
C SER A 146 5.67 -1.13 12.05
N GLY A 147 4.53 -1.69 12.47
CA GLY A 147 3.53 -0.99 13.27
C GLY A 147 2.29 -0.67 12.46
N TYR A 148 1.67 0.48 12.73
CA TYR A 148 0.42 0.91 12.07
C TYR A 148 0.48 2.34 11.54
N MET A 149 1.60 3.04 11.78
CA MET A 149 1.71 4.47 11.49
C MET A 149 1.76 4.72 9.98
N ASP A 150 2.44 3.86 9.24
CA ASP A 150 2.47 3.89 7.78
C ASP A 150 1.11 3.54 7.17
N GLU A 151 0.37 2.57 7.71
CA GLU A 151 -0.98 2.22 7.25
C GLU A 151 -1.98 3.36 7.47
N LEU A 152 -1.86 4.13 8.55
CA LEU A 152 -2.72 5.29 8.78
C LEU A 152 -2.40 6.42 7.79
N LEU A 153 -1.13 6.68 7.48
CA LEU A 153 -0.76 7.64 6.42
C LEU A 153 -1.22 7.16 5.04
N TRP A 154 -1.07 5.87 4.77
CA TRP A 154 -1.47 5.18 3.54
C TRP A 154 -2.98 5.27 3.30
N ALA A 155 -3.78 4.89 4.30
CA ALA A 155 -5.24 4.97 4.25
C ALA A 155 -5.72 6.41 4.05
N ALA A 156 -5.13 7.38 4.77
CA ALA A 156 -5.47 8.78 4.61
C ALA A 156 -5.15 9.29 3.20
N LEU A 157 -4.03 8.92 2.59
CA LEU A 157 -3.73 9.29 1.20
C LEU A 157 -4.73 8.68 0.21
N TRP A 158 -5.10 7.41 0.37
CA TRP A 158 -6.12 6.79 -0.50
C TRP A 158 -7.50 7.41 -0.34
N LEU A 159 -7.91 7.72 0.89
CA LEU A 159 -9.15 8.45 1.16
C LEU A 159 -9.10 9.86 0.56
N TYR A 160 -7.94 10.52 0.60
CA TYR A 160 -7.75 11.80 -0.06
C TYR A 160 -7.92 11.68 -1.57
N GLU A 161 -7.24 10.74 -2.23
CA GLU A 161 -7.37 10.50 -3.67
C GLU A 161 -8.82 10.12 -4.07
N ALA A 162 -9.54 9.37 -3.23
CA ALA A 162 -10.91 8.97 -3.50
C ALA A 162 -11.93 10.10 -3.36
N THR A 163 -11.70 11.05 -2.43
CA THR A 163 -12.72 12.02 -1.99
C THR A 163 -12.41 13.48 -2.28
N ASP A 164 -11.14 13.81 -2.51
CA ASP A 164 -10.62 15.18 -2.54
C ASP A 164 -10.90 16.01 -1.26
N LYS A 165 -11.20 15.35 -0.13
CA LYS A 165 -11.42 16.04 1.15
C LYS A 165 -10.09 16.40 1.80
N GLU A 166 -9.89 17.71 2.01
CA GLU A 166 -8.65 18.27 2.58
C GLU A 166 -8.31 17.73 3.97
N GLU A 167 -9.28 17.25 4.74
CA GLU A 167 -9.07 16.69 6.08
C GLU A 167 -8.09 15.50 6.08
N TYR A 168 -8.15 14.64 5.05
CA TYR A 168 -7.24 13.51 4.92
C TYR A 168 -5.83 13.94 4.53
N LEU A 169 -5.69 14.91 3.63
CA LEU A 169 -4.39 15.48 3.30
C LEU A 169 -3.77 16.18 4.52
N LYS A 170 -4.56 16.93 5.28
CA LYS A 170 -4.13 17.53 6.55
C LYS A 170 -3.69 16.47 7.54
N TYR A 171 -4.38 15.33 7.63
CA TYR A 171 -3.95 14.21 8.47
C TYR A 171 -2.55 13.72 8.08
N VAL A 172 -2.30 13.47 6.79
CA VAL A 172 -1.00 13.02 6.27
C VAL A 172 0.10 14.04 6.60
N VAL A 173 -0.16 15.32 6.33
CA VAL A 173 0.80 16.40 6.55
C VAL A 173 1.10 16.63 8.03
N ASN A 174 0.07 16.62 8.89
CA ASN A 174 0.21 16.91 10.31
C ASN A 174 0.88 15.76 11.07
N ASN A 175 0.67 14.51 10.64
CA ASN A 175 1.28 13.34 11.26
C ASN A 175 2.60 12.94 10.59
N ALA A 176 3.05 13.64 9.54
CA ALA A 176 4.17 13.24 8.70
C ALA A 176 5.44 12.88 9.48
N ASP A 177 5.83 13.70 10.46
CA ASP A 177 7.02 13.46 11.27
C ASP A 177 6.77 12.40 12.35
N ALA A 178 5.71 12.60 13.14
CA ALA A 178 5.36 11.73 14.26
C ALA A 178 5.10 10.27 13.84
N PHE A 179 4.59 10.06 12.64
CA PHE A 179 4.32 8.75 12.07
C PHE A 179 5.44 8.27 11.16
N GLY A 180 6.55 8.99 11.07
CA GLY A 180 7.73 8.56 10.34
C GLY A 180 7.68 8.74 8.82
N GLY A 181 6.58 9.24 8.26
CA GLY A 181 6.41 9.49 6.83
C GLY A 181 7.53 10.33 6.19
N ILE A 182 8.02 11.35 6.90
CA ILE A 182 9.16 12.18 6.46
C ILE A 182 10.46 11.93 7.23
N GLY A 183 10.44 11.04 8.23
CA GLY A 183 11.62 10.68 9.01
C GLY A 183 12.39 9.51 8.41
N TRP A 184 11.68 8.46 8.02
CA TRP A 184 12.27 7.17 7.68
C TRP A 184 12.68 7.12 6.22
N ALA A 185 13.96 6.80 5.99
CA ALA A 185 14.48 6.47 4.68
C ALA A 185 14.42 4.95 4.53
N ILE A 186 13.48 4.47 3.71
CA ILE A 186 13.15 3.04 3.61
C ILE A 186 13.69 2.45 2.30
N THR A 187 13.89 1.15 2.27
CA THR A 187 14.34 0.37 1.10
C THR A 187 13.40 -0.80 0.78
N GLU A 188 12.21 -0.80 1.39
CA GLU A 188 11.20 -1.84 1.26
C GLU A 188 9.80 -1.22 1.06
N PHE A 189 9.00 -1.86 0.21
CA PHE A 189 7.56 -1.65 0.09
C PHE A 189 6.85 -3.00 0.07
N SER A 190 5.94 -3.24 1.02
CA SER A 190 5.38 -4.57 1.24
C SER A 190 4.04 -4.53 1.98
N TRP A 191 3.47 -5.72 2.20
CA TRP A 191 2.25 -5.89 2.99
C TRP A 191 2.39 -5.45 4.45
N ASP A 192 3.62 -5.26 4.97
CA ASP A 192 3.91 -4.76 6.32
C ASP A 192 4.38 -3.29 6.25
N VAL A 193 5.12 -2.86 5.21
CA VAL A 193 5.74 -1.53 5.16
C VAL A 193 5.20 -0.67 4.00
N LYS A 194 4.52 0.45 4.29
CA LYS A 194 3.84 1.31 3.27
C LYS A 194 4.56 2.62 2.99
N TYR A 195 5.60 2.95 3.75
CA TYR A 195 6.28 4.26 3.67
C TYR A 195 6.70 4.67 2.26
N ALA A 196 7.32 3.78 1.48
CA ALA A 196 7.75 4.10 0.11
C ALA A 196 6.55 4.49 -0.78
N GLY A 197 5.45 3.76 -0.70
CA GLY A 197 4.20 4.08 -1.41
C GLY A 197 3.61 5.43 -0.99
N VAL A 198 3.52 5.67 0.33
CA VAL A 198 3.07 6.95 0.91
C VAL A 198 3.93 8.12 0.42
N GLN A 199 5.25 7.95 0.46
CA GLN A 199 6.21 8.99 0.08
C GLN A 199 6.12 9.32 -1.41
N ILE A 200 6.02 8.30 -2.26
CA ILE A 200 5.85 8.48 -3.72
C ILE A 200 4.52 9.17 -4.02
N MET A 201 3.40 8.69 -3.47
CA MET A 201 2.09 9.31 -3.70
C MET A 201 2.06 10.76 -3.24
N ALA A 202 2.53 11.04 -2.02
CA ALA A 202 2.60 12.41 -1.48
C ALA A 202 3.52 13.31 -2.32
N SER A 203 4.59 12.78 -2.90
CA SER A 203 5.49 13.57 -3.76
C SER A 203 4.81 14.08 -5.03
N LYS A 204 3.96 13.25 -5.67
CA LYS A 204 3.18 13.61 -6.87
C LYS A 204 2.21 14.78 -6.60
N LEU A 205 1.79 14.99 -5.35
CA LEU A 205 0.89 16.08 -4.98
C LEU A 205 1.53 17.47 -5.09
N LEU A 206 2.86 17.59 -5.13
CA LEU A 206 3.54 18.87 -5.28
C LEU A 206 3.23 19.59 -6.60
N GLU A 207 2.90 18.83 -7.65
CA GLU A 207 2.61 19.37 -8.98
C GLU A 207 1.21 20.00 -9.05
N LYS A 208 0.33 19.73 -8.07
CA LYS A 208 -1.02 20.32 -8.02
C LYS A 208 -0.97 21.64 -7.27
N GLU A 209 -1.32 22.75 -7.94
CA GLU A 209 -1.26 24.11 -7.36
C GLU A 209 -2.04 24.25 -6.04
N LYS A 210 -3.14 23.51 -5.88
CA LYS A 210 -3.96 23.49 -4.67
C LYS A 210 -3.21 23.03 -3.40
N HIS A 211 -2.00 22.48 -3.52
CA HIS A 211 -1.21 21.95 -2.40
C HIS A 211 -0.01 22.81 -2.00
N LYS A 212 0.13 24.00 -2.60
CA LYS A 212 1.24 24.93 -2.29
C LYS A 212 1.40 25.24 -0.80
N GLN A 213 0.31 25.29 -0.04
CA GLN A 213 0.35 25.53 1.41
C GLN A 213 1.05 24.41 2.22
N HIS A 214 1.08 23.18 1.69
CA HIS A 214 1.73 22.02 2.32
C HIS A 214 3.09 21.68 1.69
N ALA A 215 3.58 22.53 0.77
CA ALA A 215 4.75 22.24 -0.05
C ALA A 215 6.01 21.91 0.77
N HIS A 216 6.18 22.50 1.96
CA HIS A 216 7.33 22.19 2.81
C HIS A 216 7.37 20.72 3.26
N ILE A 217 6.24 20.17 3.69
CA ILE A 217 6.15 18.77 4.13
C ILE A 217 6.16 17.82 2.94
N LEU A 218 5.44 18.15 1.86
CA LEU A 218 5.43 17.33 0.65
C LEU A 218 6.82 17.24 -0.02
N LYS A 219 7.64 18.30 0.07
CA LYS A 219 9.06 18.25 -0.36
C LYS A 219 9.89 17.27 0.46
N GLN A 220 9.60 17.12 1.75
CA GLN A 220 10.29 16.14 2.60
C GLN A 220 9.84 14.72 2.27
N TYR A 221 8.54 14.50 2.00
CA TYR A 221 8.07 13.22 1.46
C TYR A 221 8.77 12.88 0.15
N ARG A 222 8.85 13.83 -0.79
CA ARG A 222 9.60 13.66 -2.05
C ARG A 222 11.05 13.28 -1.81
N SER A 223 11.74 13.93 -0.87
CA SER A 223 13.13 13.57 -0.54
C SER A 223 13.26 12.11 -0.08
N LYS A 224 12.27 11.55 0.64
CA LYS A 224 12.27 10.14 1.04
C LYS A 224 11.88 9.19 -0.10
N ALA A 225 10.93 9.60 -0.95
CA ALA A 225 10.59 8.87 -2.17
C ALA A 225 11.82 8.74 -3.09
N GLU A 226 12.51 9.85 -3.35
CA GLU A 226 13.73 9.89 -4.16
C GLU A 226 14.82 9.02 -3.54
N TYR A 227 14.99 9.03 -2.21
CA TYR A 227 15.93 8.13 -1.54
C TYR A 227 15.64 6.65 -1.83
N TYR A 228 14.37 6.21 -1.76
CA TYR A 228 13.97 4.83 -2.05
C TYR A 228 14.27 4.47 -3.51
N LEU A 229 13.91 5.34 -4.45
CA LEU A 229 14.14 5.12 -5.89
C LEU A 229 15.64 5.08 -6.22
N CYS A 230 16.42 6.01 -5.65
CA CYS A 230 17.87 6.02 -5.78
C CYS A 230 18.52 4.79 -5.14
N SER A 231 17.96 4.28 -4.03
CA SER A 231 18.41 3.03 -3.41
C SER A 231 18.22 1.83 -4.34
N CYS A 232 17.06 1.74 -5.01
CA CYS A 232 16.80 0.72 -6.02
C CYS A 232 17.81 0.79 -7.18
N LEU A 233 18.17 2.00 -7.61
CA LEU A 233 19.09 2.23 -8.72
C LEU A 233 20.58 2.14 -8.32
N ASN A 234 20.87 1.85 -7.05
CA ASN A 234 22.23 1.87 -6.48
C ASN A 234 22.94 3.22 -6.66
N LYS A 235 22.22 4.33 -6.43
CA LYS A 235 22.69 5.71 -6.62
C LYS A 235 22.64 6.57 -5.36
N ASN A 236 22.39 6.00 -4.17
CA ASN A 236 22.66 6.69 -2.91
C ASN A 236 24.17 6.71 -2.61
N ASN A 237 24.63 7.73 -1.88
CA ASN A 237 26.05 7.95 -1.57
C ASN A 237 26.70 6.83 -0.75
N ASP A 238 25.95 6.23 0.18
CA ASP A 238 26.44 5.17 1.05
C ASP A 238 26.01 3.81 0.46
N THR A 239 26.98 3.00 0.05
CA THR A 239 26.70 1.68 -0.55
C THR A 239 25.99 0.73 0.42
N THR A 240 26.08 0.97 1.74
CA THR A 240 25.34 0.19 2.75
C THR A 240 23.86 0.58 2.84
N THR A 241 23.45 1.64 2.15
CA THR A 241 22.07 2.14 2.12
C THR A 241 21.33 1.87 0.81
N ASN A 242 22.02 1.30 -0.18
CA ASN A 242 21.41 0.84 -1.41
C ASN A 242 20.85 -0.59 -1.21
N ILE A 243 19.85 -0.95 -2.02
CA ILE A 243 19.33 -2.33 -2.03
C ILE A 243 20.39 -3.25 -2.63
N ASP A 244 20.66 -4.36 -1.94
CA ASP A 244 21.58 -5.39 -2.42
C ASP A 244 21.12 -6.00 -3.75
N ARG A 245 22.04 -6.61 -4.47
CA ARG A 245 21.75 -7.24 -5.76
C ARG A 245 22.32 -8.65 -5.82
N THR A 246 21.58 -9.53 -6.47
CA THR A 246 22.13 -10.83 -6.87
C THR A 246 23.21 -10.64 -7.95
N PRO A 247 24.07 -11.65 -8.22
CA PRO A 247 25.02 -11.57 -9.33
C PRO A 247 24.39 -11.33 -10.70
N GLY A 248 23.10 -11.68 -10.87
CA GLY A 248 22.34 -11.43 -12.09
C GLY A 248 21.71 -10.04 -12.17
N GLY A 249 21.90 -9.18 -11.17
CA GLY A 249 21.38 -7.81 -11.16
C GLY A 249 20.00 -7.61 -10.53
N LEU A 250 19.29 -8.69 -10.19
CA LEU A 250 18.01 -8.67 -9.48
C LEU A 250 18.15 -7.99 -8.10
N LEU A 251 17.24 -7.08 -7.76
CA LEU A 251 17.11 -6.52 -6.41
C LEU A 251 16.96 -7.64 -5.37
N TYR A 252 17.70 -7.54 -4.28
CA TYR A 252 17.69 -8.51 -3.18
C TYR A 252 17.41 -7.80 -1.87
N ILE A 253 16.14 -7.80 -1.46
CA ILE A 253 15.64 -7.03 -0.31
C ILE A 253 15.52 -7.93 0.91
N ARG A 254 14.99 -9.15 0.74
CA ARG A 254 14.93 -10.16 1.80
C ARG A 254 15.20 -11.55 1.27
N GLN A 255 15.72 -12.40 2.15
CA GLN A 255 15.98 -13.81 1.84
C GLN A 255 14.71 -14.61 1.53
N TRP A 256 13.62 -14.39 2.28
CA TRP A 256 12.38 -15.15 2.12
C TRP A 256 11.44 -14.45 1.15
N ASN A 257 11.05 -15.18 0.10
CA ASN A 257 10.12 -14.72 -0.92
C ASN A 257 10.51 -13.35 -1.53
N ASN A 258 11.78 -13.21 -1.93
CA ASN A 258 12.34 -11.95 -2.42
C ASN A 258 11.52 -11.32 -3.56
N MET A 259 10.94 -12.15 -4.45
CA MET A 259 10.19 -11.69 -5.61
C MET A 259 9.00 -10.79 -5.28
N GLN A 260 8.41 -10.93 -4.08
CA GLN A 260 7.33 -10.01 -3.66
C GLN A 260 7.84 -8.56 -3.54
N TYR A 261 9.09 -8.37 -3.11
CA TYR A 261 9.68 -7.04 -2.92
C TYR A 261 10.24 -6.49 -4.24
N VAL A 262 10.77 -7.38 -5.09
CA VAL A 262 11.20 -7.02 -6.44
C VAL A 262 10.03 -6.49 -7.26
N THR A 263 8.90 -7.21 -7.25
CA THR A 263 7.71 -6.83 -8.04
C THR A 263 7.07 -5.54 -7.54
N THR A 264 7.00 -5.31 -6.22
CA THR A 264 6.51 -4.04 -5.68
C THR A 264 7.48 -2.88 -5.95
N ALA A 265 8.80 -3.10 -5.92
CA ALA A 265 9.78 -2.09 -6.31
C ALA A 265 9.68 -1.73 -7.80
N ALA A 266 9.60 -2.73 -8.68
CA ALA A 266 9.42 -2.53 -10.12
C ALA A 266 8.15 -1.74 -10.44
N PHE A 267 7.06 -2.03 -9.73
CA PHE A 267 5.80 -1.28 -9.83
C PHE A 267 5.98 0.20 -9.45
N LEU A 268 6.58 0.49 -8.29
CA LEU A 268 6.81 1.87 -7.84
C LEU A 268 7.78 2.64 -8.76
N LEU A 269 8.82 1.98 -9.27
CA LEU A 269 9.74 2.55 -10.26
C LEU A 269 9.02 2.92 -11.55
N THR A 270 8.11 2.06 -12.03
CA THR A 270 7.32 2.30 -13.24
C THR A 270 6.42 3.52 -13.07
N ILE A 271 5.66 3.60 -11.96
CA ILE A 271 4.80 4.76 -11.66
C ILE A 271 5.62 6.05 -11.60
N TYR A 272 6.79 6.01 -10.96
CA TYR A 272 7.60 7.21 -10.83
C TYR A 272 8.26 7.62 -12.15
N SER A 273 8.62 6.66 -12.99
CA SER A 273 9.10 6.93 -14.35
C SER A 273 8.06 7.71 -15.17
N GLU A 274 6.81 7.25 -15.20
CA GLU A 274 5.72 7.95 -15.91
C GLU A 274 5.48 9.35 -15.34
N PHE A 275 5.49 9.48 -14.00
CA PHE A 275 5.37 10.78 -13.36
C PHE A 275 6.47 11.77 -13.81
N LEU A 276 7.72 11.32 -13.90
CA LEU A 276 8.83 12.15 -14.37
C LEU A 276 8.69 12.51 -15.84
N GLN A 277 8.22 11.58 -16.67
CA GLN A 277 7.95 11.82 -18.08
C GLN A 277 6.87 12.89 -18.26
N ASP A 278 5.74 12.76 -17.56
CA ASP A 278 4.60 13.69 -17.65
C ASP A 278 4.92 15.09 -17.10
N SER A 279 5.73 15.16 -16.05
CA SER A 279 6.15 16.41 -15.44
C SER A 279 7.39 17.04 -16.11
N ASN A 280 8.00 16.35 -17.08
CA ASN A 280 9.27 16.73 -17.71
C ASN A 280 10.38 17.03 -16.67
N GLN A 281 10.47 16.15 -15.66
CA GLN A 281 11.45 16.22 -14.57
C GLN A 281 12.40 15.02 -14.64
N ASN A 282 13.52 15.12 -13.93
CA ASN A 282 14.46 14.01 -13.73
C ASN A 282 14.61 13.70 -12.24
N LEU A 283 14.93 12.45 -11.92
CA LEU A 283 15.27 12.02 -10.57
C LEU A 283 16.70 12.48 -10.25
N HIS A 284 16.87 13.16 -9.12
CA HIS A 284 18.17 13.66 -8.66
C HIS A 284 18.72 12.77 -7.55
N CYS A 285 19.55 11.79 -7.92
CA CYS A 285 20.24 10.96 -6.95
C CYS A 285 21.61 11.55 -6.55
N PRO A 286 22.13 11.21 -5.36
CA PRO A 286 23.46 11.63 -4.95
C PRO A 286 24.59 11.24 -5.94
N ALA A 287 24.49 10.05 -6.56
CA ALA A 287 25.45 9.57 -7.55
C ALA A 287 25.21 10.07 -9.00
N GLY A 288 24.21 10.92 -9.23
CA GLY A 288 23.90 11.48 -10.54
C GLY A 288 22.40 11.61 -10.83
N THR A 289 22.08 12.35 -11.88
CA THR A 289 20.72 12.50 -12.38
C THR A 289 20.32 11.28 -13.20
N VAL A 290 19.05 10.87 -13.09
CA VAL A 290 18.45 9.72 -13.79
C VAL A 290 17.20 10.20 -14.51
N ASP A 291 17.09 9.90 -15.80
CA ASP A 291 15.89 10.19 -16.58
C ASP A 291 14.83 9.09 -16.45
N HIS A 292 13.63 9.35 -16.97
CA HIS A 292 12.53 8.39 -16.88
C HIS A 292 12.83 7.07 -17.63
N GLU A 293 13.57 7.11 -18.74
CA GLU A 293 13.90 5.93 -19.55
C GLU A 293 14.85 4.99 -18.81
N GLU A 294 15.85 5.53 -18.10
CA GLU A 294 16.75 4.74 -17.26
C GLU A 294 16.00 4.04 -16.12
N ILE A 295 15.05 4.73 -15.46
CA ILE A 295 14.21 4.12 -14.42
C ILE A 295 13.36 2.99 -15.01
N LEU A 296 12.69 3.23 -16.14
CA LEU A 296 11.82 2.23 -16.77
C LEU A 296 12.60 1.02 -17.27
N SER A 297 13.77 1.25 -17.87
CA SER A 297 14.68 0.19 -18.31
C SER A 297 15.11 -0.67 -17.12
N PHE A 298 15.44 -0.04 -15.99
CA PHE A 298 15.76 -0.76 -14.77
C PHE A 298 14.56 -1.57 -14.25
N ALA A 299 13.37 -0.97 -14.17
CA ALA A 299 12.15 -1.67 -13.74
C ALA A 299 11.83 -2.89 -14.60
N LYS A 300 12.00 -2.79 -15.93
CA LYS A 300 11.81 -3.91 -16.88
C LYS A 300 12.82 -5.05 -16.71
N SER A 301 14.00 -4.75 -16.15
CA SER A 301 15.04 -5.77 -15.88
C SER A 301 14.82 -6.54 -14.59
N GLN A 302 13.88 -6.10 -13.75
CA GLN A 302 13.52 -6.75 -12.49
C GLN A 302 12.44 -7.82 -12.70
#